data_AF-A0A7S4PJ77-F1
#
_entry.id   AF-A0A7S4PJ77-F1
#
_cell.length_a   1.000
_cell.length_b   1.000
_cell.length_c   1.000
_cell.angle_alpha   90.00
_cell.angle_beta   90.00
_cell.angle_gamma   90.00
#
_symmetry.space_group_name_H-M   'P 1'
#
loop_
_entity.id
_entity.type
_entity.pdbx_description
1 polymer ?
#
loop_
_entity_poly.entity_id
_entity_poly.type
_entity_poly.pdbx_seq_one_letter_code
_entity_poly.pdbx_strand_id
1 'polypeptide(L)'
;MKRRPNFKVTAIKADEDEEHTAEMKSSLAFTAGGSLLIKDFRLNLLGMKSGIGLDEIELGKELGRGASSVVLKARHLPTDQDIAVKKLLNIRDKQLRKQLVAEMQFLKPMLAESPCPFLVSLFDGYYDPKEDATFLVMEFCHFGALDNLIVKKGAPEEDALSFIMRCILLGLSYLYRKGIVHRDMKPANCLVAKDGIVKISDFGSSRRIDSELNQAVSPEQMASTFTGTTRYLSPERLQGEPYSWPADIWCAGMIMLELAYGKHPYEVCFGQDSSFIALIEYAVRRETPNMPAGYSSDAEDFKNLCLMKDPCQRPSSIYLVNEEEVEDSHPFILKYCNVTSDVILNWVGAE
;
A
#
# COMPACT_ATOMS: atom_id res chain seq x y z
N MET A 1 21.59 2.98 50.39
CA MET A 1 21.75 2.35 49.04
C MET A 1 20.99 1.03 49.06
N LYS A 2 20.04 0.69 48.19
CA LYS A 2 19.37 1.32 47.04
C LYS A 2 17.89 0.90 47.14
N ARG A 3 16.97 1.86 47.08
CA ARG A 3 15.52 1.56 46.93
C ARG A 3 15.31 0.96 45.54
N ARG A 4 14.72 -0.24 45.47
CA ARG A 4 14.15 -0.76 44.22
C ARG A 4 12.78 -0.08 44.01
N PRO A 5 12.48 0.48 42.83
CA PRO A 5 11.15 1.00 42.57
C PRO A 5 10.17 -0.17 42.39
N ASN A 6 9.09 -0.16 43.18
CA ASN A 6 7.91 -0.97 42.96
C ASN A 6 7.20 -0.47 41.71
N PHE A 7 7.29 -1.19 40.60
CA PHE A 7 6.35 -1.02 39.49
C PHE A 7 5.06 -1.77 39.84
N LYS A 8 4.03 -1.01 40.25
CA LYS A 8 2.65 -1.50 40.17
C LYS A 8 2.28 -1.52 38.69
N VAL A 9 2.08 -2.71 38.13
CA VAL A 9 1.33 -2.88 36.88
C VAL A 9 -0.12 -2.59 37.21
N THR A 10 -0.57 -1.35 37.01
CA THR A 10 -1.99 -1.05 36.86
C THR A 10 -2.41 -1.59 35.50
N ALA A 11 -3.29 -2.58 35.51
CA ALA A 11 -4.04 -2.99 34.32
C ALA A 11 -4.67 -1.73 33.71
N ILE A 12 -4.23 -1.38 32.51
CA ILE A 12 -4.92 -0.38 31.70
C ILE A 12 -6.23 -1.05 31.29
N LYS A 13 -7.34 -0.44 31.72
CA LYS A 13 -8.68 -0.83 31.30
C LYS A 13 -8.72 -0.85 29.77
N ALA A 14 -9.06 -2.00 29.21
CA ALA A 14 -9.73 -2.06 27.93
C ALA A 14 -11.09 -1.39 28.14
N ASP A 15 -11.32 -0.21 27.57
CA ASP A 15 -12.67 0.41 27.48
C ASP A 15 -12.71 1.70 26.61
N GLU A 16 -11.84 1.85 25.59
CA GLU A 16 -11.99 2.92 24.57
C GLU A 16 -12.05 2.39 23.12
N ASP A 17 -11.51 1.19 22.85
CA ASP A 17 -11.51 0.59 21.50
C ASP A 17 -12.85 -0.05 21.09
N GLU A 18 -13.69 -0.51 22.04
CA GLU A 18 -14.99 -1.13 21.72
C GLU A 18 -16.05 -0.11 21.30
N GLU A 19 -15.99 1.11 21.83
CA GLU A 19 -16.98 2.14 21.53
C GLU A 19 -16.79 2.71 20.11
N HIS A 20 -15.54 2.93 19.68
CA HIS A 20 -15.22 3.34 18.30
C HIS A 20 -15.48 2.25 17.26
N THR A 21 -15.22 0.97 17.58
CA THR A 21 -15.60 -0.13 16.68
C THR A 21 -17.12 -0.34 16.61
N ALA A 22 -17.86 -0.05 17.68
CA ALA A 22 -19.33 -0.06 17.67
C ALA A 22 -19.91 1.10 16.82
N GLU A 23 -19.31 2.28 16.90
CA GLU A 23 -19.69 3.46 16.10
C GLU A 23 -19.40 3.24 14.60
N MET A 24 -18.25 2.65 14.25
CA MET A 24 -17.96 2.26 12.87
C MET A 24 -18.89 1.17 12.34
N LYS A 25 -19.23 0.17 13.16
CA LYS A 25 -20.23 -0.87 12.83
C LYS A 25 -21.63 -0.28 12.63
N SER A 26 -21.97 0.84 13.29
CA SER A 26 -23.26 1.53 13.11
C SER A 26 -23.31 2.36 11.81
N SER A 27 -22.15 2.87 11.35
CA SER A 27 -21.98 3.62 10.11
C SER A 27 -21.88 2.76 8.84
N LEU A 28 -21.78 1.43 8.97
CA LEU A 28 -21.65 0.48 7.87
C LEU A 28 -22.73 -0.60 8.00
N ALA A 29 -23.80 -0.50 7.20
CA ALA A 29 -24.89 -1.46 7.17
C ALA A 29 -24.93 -2.19 5.82
N PHE A 30 -25.45 -3.41 5.77
CA PHE A 30 -25.74 -4.07 4.50
C PHE A 30 -27.25 -4.08 4.24
N THR A 31 -27.68 -3.77 3.01
CA THR A 31 -29.08 -3.91 2.60
C THR A 31 -29.50 -5.38 2.61
N ALA A 32 -30.81 -5.66 2.54
CA ALA A 32 -31.31 -7.03 2.34
C ALA A 32 -30.82 -7.66 1.00
N GLY A 33 -30.47 -6.84 0.01
CA GLY A 33 -29.77 -7.26 -1.23
C GLY A 33 -28.25 -7.42 -1.06
N GLY A 34 -27.75 -7.04 0.11
CA GLY A 34 -26.36 -7.19 0.54
C GLY A 34 -25.42 -6.08 0.08
N SER A 35 -25.93 -4.99 -0.48
CA SER A 35 -25.12 -3.83 -0.82
C SER A 35 -24.73 -3.05 0.44
N LEU A 36 -23.49 -2.54 0.52
CA LEU A 36 -22.99 -1.83 1.69
C LEU A 36 -23.56 -0.40 1.74
N LEU A 37 -24.54 -0.15 2.59
CA LEU A 37 -24.97 1.18 2.99
C LEU A 37 -23.95 1.79 3.94
N ILE A 38 -23.33 2.87 3.51
CA ILE A 38 -22.47 3.68 4.37
C ILE A 38 -23.35 4.81 4.92
N LYS A 39 -23.72 4.72 6.21
CA LYS A 39 -24.48 5.74 6.92
C LYS A 39 -23.51 6.71 7.58
N ASP A 40 -23.58 7.98 7.21
CA ASP A 40 -22.74 9.06 7.76
C ASP A 40 -21.21 8.85 7.60
N PHE A 41 -20.76 8.61 6.36
CA PHE A 41 -19.34 8.81 6.01
C PHE A 41 -19.07 10.31 5.89
N ARG A 42 -18.33 10.87 6.83
CA ARG A 42 -17.99 12.29 6.85
C ARG A 42 -16.53 12.44 7.23
N LEU A 43 -15.67 12.67 6.24
CA LEU A 43 -14.28 13.09 6.46
C LEU A 43 -14.09 14.48 5.84
N ASN A 44 -13.57 15.43 6.63
CA ASN A 44 -13.22 16.78 6.18
C ASN A 44 -11.71 16.82 5.95
N LEU A 45 -11.24 16.71 4.71
CA LEU A 45 -9.83 16.93 4.37
C LEU A 45 -9.70 17.67 3.03
N LEU A 46 -8.70 18.56 2.94
CA LEU A 46 -8.37 19.43 1.78
C LEU A 46 -9.36 20.56 1.46
N GLY A 47 -10.11 21.07 2.44
CA GLY A 47 -11.06 22.17 2.23
C GLY A 47 -12.36 21.77 1.55
N MET A 48 -12.52 20.47 1.24
CA MET A 48 -13.80 19.85 0.91
C MET A 48 -14.60 19.64 2.19
N LYS A 49 -15.89 20.03 2.17
CA LYS A 49 -16.82 19.66 3.24
C LYS A 49 -17.13 18.17 3.15
N SER A 50 -17.31 17.54 4.29
CA SER A 50 -17.77 16.17 4.44
C SER A 50 -19.13 15.97 3.75
N GLY A 51 -19.30 14.85 3.05
CA GLY A 51 -20.52 14.53 2.32
C GLY A 51 -20.48 15.01 0.87
N ILE A 52 -19.46 14.59 0.12
CA ILE A 52 -19.38 14.88 -1.31
C ILE A 52 -20.56 14.19 -2.00
N GLY A 53 -21.48 14.99 -2.54
CA GLY A 53 -22.64 14.49 -3.27
C GLY A 53 -22.22 13.80 -4.56
N LEU A 54 -22.90 12.72 -4.92
CA LEU A 54 -22.71 12.08 -6.24
C LEU A 54 -22.94 13.06 -7.40
N ASP A 55 -23.87 13.99 -7.21
CA ASP A 55 -24.21 15.09 -8.10
C ASP A 55 -23.17 16.22 -8.11
N GLU A 56 -22.25 16.23 -7.15
CA GLU A 56 -21.10 17.16 -7.08
C GLU A 56 -19.86 16.60 -7.79
N ILE A 57 -19.94 15.38 -8.33
CA ILE A 57 -18.83 14.68 -8.99
C ILE A 57 -19.11 14.54 -10.48
N GLU A 58 -18.24 15.13 -11.30
CA GLU A 58 -18.21 14.88 -12.73
C GLU A 58 -17.22 13.74 -13.04
N LEU A 59 -17.74 12.55 -13.37
CA LEU A 59 -16.92 11.41 -13.76
C LEU A 59 -16.29 11.62 -15.14
N GLY A 60 -15.01 11.31 -15.25
CA GLY A 60 -14.21 11.39 -16.46
C GLY A 60 -13.71 10.02 -16.93
N LYS A 61 -12.51 10.00 -17.51
CA LYS A 61 -11.91 8.80 -18.10
C LYS A 61 -11.53 7.74 -17.08
N GLU A 62 -11.50 6.49 -17.52
CA GLU A 62 -10.94 5.37 -16.77
C GLU A 62 -9.42 5.56 -16.59
N LEU A 63 -8.97 5.41 -15.34
CA LEU A 63 -7.56 5.43 -14.94
C LEU A 63 -6.99 4.02 -14.84
N GLY A 64 -7.81 3.05 -14.43
CA GLY A 64 -7.41 1.67 -14.30
C GLY A 64 -8.58 0.75 -13.97
N ARG A 65 -8.40 -0.54 -14.21
CA ARG A 65 -9.40 -1.58 -13.95
C ARG A 65 -8.77 -2.81 -13.36
N GLY A 66 -9.26 -3.20 -12.19
CA GLY A 66 -8.94 -4.46 -11.53
C GLY A 66 -10.02 -5.51 -11.79
N ALA A 67 -9.85 -6.68 -11.18
CA ALA A 67 -10.82 -7.79 -11.27
C ALA A 67 -12.19 -7.43 -10.68
N SER A 68 -12.22 -6.56 -9.67
CA SER A 68 -13.41 -6.23 -8.87
C SER A 68 -13.67 -4.72 -8.76
N SER A 69 -12.95 -3.89 -9.49
CA SER A 69 -13.10 -2.44 -9.42
C SER A 69 -12.66 -1.74 -10.70
N VAL A 70 -13.21 -0.55 -10.92
CA VAL A 70 -12.74 0.40 -11.92
C VAL A 70 -12.45 1.72 -11.22
N VAL A 71 -11.31 2.33 -11.54
CA VAL A 71 -10.91 3.64 -11.03
C VAL A 71 -11.09 4.66 -12.14
N LEU A 72 -11.86 5.70 -11.87
CA LEU A 72 -12.18 6.78 -12.79
C LEU A 72 -11.50 8.07 -12.31
N LYS A 73 -10.99 8.87 -13.24
CA LYS A 73 -10.71 10.28 -12.96
C LYS A 73 -12.06 10.97 -12.78
N ALA A 74 -12.18 11.88 -11.84
CA ALA A 74 -13.35 12.72 -11.71
C ALA A 74 -12.97 14.13 -11.25
N ARG A 75 -13.91 15.06 -11.35
CA ARG A 75 -13.75 16.44 -10.89
C ARG A 75 -14.83 16.75 -9.87
N HIS A 76 -14.42 17.27 -8.73
CA HIS A 76 -15.34 17.76 -7.71
C HIS A 76 -15.78 19.18 -8.09
N LEU A 77 -17.03 19.31 -8.53
CA LEU A 77 -17.58 20.54 -9.11
C LEU A 77 -17.50 21.76 -8.19
N PRO A 78 -17.79 21.67 -6.87
CA PRO A 78 -17.73 22.82 -5.98
C PRO A 78 -16.32 23.41 -5.80
N THR A 79 -15.27 22.58 -5.84
CA THR A 79 -13.88 23.02 -5.60
C THR A 79 -13.03 23.05 -6.86
N ASP A 80 -13.54 22.57 -7.98
CA ASP A 80 -12.81 22.36 -9.24
C ASP A 80 -11.53 21.52 -9.07
N GLN A 81 -11.52 20.62 -8.09
CA GLN A 81 -10.37 19.76 -7.81
C GLN A 81 -10.52 18.39 -8.49
N ASP A 82 -9.43 17.91 -9.07
CA ASP A 82 -9.32 16.54 -9.57
C ASP A 82 -9.33 15.54 -8.40
N ILE A 83 -10.15 14.50 -8.53
CA ILE A 83 -10.32 13.39 -7.58
C ILE A 83 -10.29 12.06 -8.34
N ALA A 84 -10.04 10.96 -7.62
CA ALA A 84 -10.15 9.61 -8.13
C ALA A 84 -11.38 8.93 -7.53
N VAL A 85 -12.17 8.23 -8.35
CA VAL A 85 -13.35 7.49 -7.90
C VAL A 85 -13.14 6.01 -8.19
N LYS A 86 -12.94 5.20 -7.15
CA LYS A 86 -12.89 3.74 -7.25
C LYS A 86 -14.31 3.20 -7.13
N LYS A 87 -14.89 2.77 -8.25
CA LYS A 87 -16.17 2.09 -8.32
C LYS A 87 -15.94 0.59 -8.21
N LEU A 88 -16.48 -0.02 -7.15
CA LEU A 88 -16.43 -1.47 -6.97
C LEU A 88 -17.50 -2.15 -7.81
N LEU A 89 -17.07 -3.18 -8.54
CA LEU A 89 -17.90 -3.97 -9.43
C LEU A 89 -18.38 -5.21 -8.66
N ASN A 90 -19.68 -5.49 -8.70
CA ASN A 90 -20.29 -6.70 -8.13
C ASN A 90 -20.20 -6.81 -6.59
N ILE A 91 -20.80 -5.86 -5.86
CA ILE A 91 -20.91 -5.90 -4.39
C ILE A 91 -21.65 -7.15 -3.89
N ARG A 92 -22.23 -8.00 -4.74
CA ARG A 92 -22.91 -9.23 -4.27
C ARG A 92 -21.96 -10.28 -3.71
N ASP A 93 -20.67 -10.18 -4.04
CA ASP A 93 -19.63 -11.04 -3.50
C ASP A 93 -19.32 -10.71 -2.03
N LYS A 94 -19.52 -11.70 -1.14
CA LYS A 94 -19.23 -11.57 0.30
C LYS A 94 -17.75 -11.29 0.58
N GLN A 95 -16.83 -11.80 -0.23
CA GLN A 95 -15.40 -11.58 -0.09
C GLN A 95 -15.05 -10.12 -0.39
N LEU A 96 -15.59 -9.59 -1.49
CA LEU A 96 -15.38 -8.20 -1.89
C LEU A 96 -15.95 -7.21 -0.88
N ARG A 97 -17.13 -7.53 -0.30
CA ARG A 97 -17.69 -6.73 0.82
C ARG A 97 -16.76 -6.68 2.02
N LYS A 98 -16.12 -7.80 2.39
CA LYS A 98 -15.17 -7.83 3.50
C LYS A 98 -13.92 -7.00 3.19
N GLN A 99 -13.45 -7.00 1.94
CA GLN A 99 -12.32 -6.17 1.50
C GLN A 99 -12.67 -4.68 1.57
N LEU A 100 -13.85 -4.29 1.09
CA LEU A 100 -14.34 -2.92 1.15
C LEU A 100 -14.50 -2.43 2.59
N VAL A 101 -15.14 -3.22 3.45
CA VAL A 101 -15.27 -2.88 4.88
C VAL A 101 -13.89 -2.74 5.52
N ALA A 102 -12.94 -3.62 5.20
CA ALA A 102 -11.57 -3.51 5.69
C ALA A 102 -10.87 -2.23 5.19
N GLU A 103 -10.91 -1.94 3.89
CA GLU A 103 -10.34 -0.74 3.28
C GLU A 103 -10.86 0.53 3.97
N MET A 104 -12.18 0.63 4.16
CA MET A 104 -12.81 1.76 4.87
C MET A 104 -12.46 1.78 6.37
N GLN A 105 -12.38 0.62 7.01
CA GLN A 105 -12.00 0.51 8.42
C GLN A 105 -10.58 0.99 8.71
N PHE A 106 -9.66 0.81 7.77
CA PHE A 106 -8.29 1.29 7.91
C PHE A 106 -8.16 2.74 7.48
N LEU A 107 -8.68 3.10 6.30
CA LEU A 107 -8.48 4.43 5.74
C LEU A 107 -9.13 5.53 6.59
N LYS A 108 -10.34 5.30 7.14
CA LYS A 108 -11.07 6.35 7.87
C LYS A 108 -10.35 6.85 9.14
N PRO A 109 -9.92 5.99 10.09
CA PRO A 109 -9.21 6.44 11.28
C PRO A 109 -7.80 6.98 10.98
N MET A 110 -7.08 6.35 10.03
CA MET A 110 -5.74 6.80 9.63
C MET A 110 -5.76 8.25 9.12
N LEU A 111 -6.82 8.64 8.43
CA LEU A 111 -6.96 10.00 7.86
C LEU A 111 -7.49 11.01 8.87
N ALA A 112 -8.36 10.60 9.80
CA ALA A 112 -8.96 11.49 10.79
C ALA A 112 -8.03 11.84 11.95
N GLU A 113 -7.20 10.89 12.41
CA GLU A 113 -6.38 11.05 13.61
C GLU A 113 -4.96 11.55 13.31
N SER A 114 -4.32 11.02 12.27
CA SER A 114 -2.92 11.28 11.96
C SER A 114 -2.65 11.01 10.48
N PRO A 115 -2.94 11.96 9.58
CA PRO A 115 -2.78 11.76 8.15
C PRO A 115 -1.31 11.48 7.80
N CYS A 116 -1.08 10.45 6.98
CA CYS A 116 0.25 10.12 6.46
C CYS A 116 0.39 10.66 5.04
N PRO A 117 1.38 11.50 4.73
CA PRO A 117 1.55 12.06 3.39
C PRO A 117 1.94 11.01 2.33
N PHE A 118 2.38 9.82 2.76
CA PHE A 118 2.82 8.73 1.91
C PHE A 118 1.73 7.66 1.68
N LEU A 119 0.49 7.91 2.10
CA LEU A 119 -0.67 7.08 1.79
C LEU A 119 -1.69 7.90 1.00
N VAL A 120 -2.39 7.27 0.05
CA VAL A 120 -3.48 7.91 -0.71
C VAL A 120 -4.64 8.20 0.22
N SER A 121 -5.12 9.45 0.20
CA SER A 121 -6.23 9.87 1.03
C SER A 121 -7.58 9.38 0.49
N LEU A 122 -8.45 8.91 1.39
CA LEU A 122 -9.86 8.65 1.15
C LEU A 122 -10.67 9.84 1.65
N PHE A 123 -11.33 10.56 0.74
CA PHE A 123 -12.16 11.71 1.07
C PHE A 123 -13.57 11.29 1.47
N ASP A 124 -14.18 10.38 0.70
CA ASP A 124 -15.54 9.95 0.95
C ASP A 124 -15.79 8.52 0.45
N GLY A 125 -16.91 7.93 0.84
CA GLY A 125 -17.37 6.65 0.32
C GLY A 125 -18.87 6.51 0.48
N TYR A 126 -19.53 6.06 -0.59
CA TYR A 126 -20.99 5.92 -0.61
C TYR A 126 -21.42 4.76 -1.49
N TYR A 127 -22.68 4.37 -1.33
CA TYR A 127 -23.34 3.36 -2.15
C TYR A 127 -24.42 4.00 -3.00
N ASP A 128 -24.41 3.72 -4.30
CA ASP A 128 -25.48 4.10 -5.20
C ASP A 128 -26.46 2.94 -5.38
N PRO A 129 -27.71 3.05 -4.85
CA PRO A 129 -28.74 2.04 -5.06
C PRO A 129 -29.17 1.86 -6.52
N LYS A 130 -29.02 2.88 -7.36
CA LYS A 130 -29.40 2.81 -8.78
C LYS A 130 -28.44 1.94 -9.58
N GLU A 131 -27.15 2.02 -9.24
CA GLU A 131 -26.10 1.25 -9.91
C GLU A 131 -25.71 -0.05 -9.19
N ASP A 132 -26.25 -0.29 -7.99
CA ASP A 132 -25.84 -1.39 -7.08
C ASP A 132 -24.31 -1.43 -6.91
N ALA A 133 -23.70 -0.24 -6.77
CA ALA A 133 -22.26 -0.02 -6.77
C ALA A 133 -21.80 0.84 -5.58
N THR A 134 -20.63 0.49 -5.01
CA THR A 134 -19.97 1.30 -3.97
C THR A 134 -18.86 2.10 -4.63
N PHE A 135 -18.76 3.36 -4.24
CA PHE A 135 -17.79 4.31 -4.74
C PHE A 135 -16.94 4.79 -3.57
N LEU A 136 -15.63 4.84 -3.78
CA LEU A 136 -14.68 5.46 -2.88
C LEU A 136 -14.11 6.69 -3.59
N VAL A 137 -14.24 7.86 -2.97
CA VAL A 137 -13.71 9.13 -3.45
C VAL A 137 -12.35 9.34 -2.79
N MET A 138 -11.31 9.46 -3.60
CA MET A 138 -9.92 9.42 -3.16
C MET A 138 -9.11 10.55 -3.77
N GLU A 139 -7.93 10.78 -3.21
CA GLU A 139 -6.91 11.64 -3.77
C GLU A 139 -6.50 11.20 -5.18
N PHE A 140 -6.45 12.16 -6.11
CA PHE A 140 -5.97 11.92 -7.46
C PHE A 140 -4.44 12.08 -7.55
N CYS A 141 -3.74 10.98 -7.80
CA CYS A 141 -2.30 10.98 -8.06
C CYS A 141 -2.03 11.20 -9.56
N HIS A 142 -1.52 12.38 -9.90
CA HIS A 142 -1.56 12.93 -11.26
C HIS A 142 -0.70 12.16 -12.26
N PHE A 143 0.42 11.59 -11.81
CA PHE A 143 1.34 10.87 -12.68
C PHE A 143 1.06 9.35 -12.73
N GLY A 144 0.06 8.89 -11.96
CA GLY A 144 -0.38 7.50 -11.96
C GLY A 144 0.56 6.56 -11.21
N ALA A 145 0.45 5.28 -11.49
CA ALA A 145 1.16 4.21 -10.80
C ALA A 145 2.58 3.95 -11.34
N LEU A 146 3.47 3.47 -10.48
CA LEU A 146 4.87 3.19 -10.83
C LEU A 146 5.02 2.13 -11.93
N ASP A 147 4.12 1.15 -12.01
CA ASP A 147 4.10 0.12 -13.07
C ASP A 147 3.93 0.72 -14.48
N ASN A 148 3.13 1.77 -14.61
CA ASN A 148 2.91 2.46 -15.86
C ASN A 148 4.02 3.47 -16.14
N LEU A 149 4.57 4.10 -15.09
CA LEU A 149 5.65 5.07 -15.21
C LEU A 149 6.94 4.41 -15.68
N ILE A 150 7.32 3.28 -15.10
CA ILE A 150 8.54 2.56 -15.52
C ILE A 150 8.49 2.14 -16.99
N VAL A 151 7.33 1.70 -17.49
CA VAL A 151 7.13 1.35 -18.91
C VAL A 151 7.27 2.57 -19.82
N LYS A 152 6.78 3.74 -19.38
CA LYS A 152 6.77 4.97 -20.18
C LYS A 152 8.06 5.76 -20.12
N LYS A 153 8.76 5.72 -18.99
CA LYS A 153 9.90 6.59 -18.67
C LYS A 153 11.22 5.84 -18.54
N GLY A 154 11.17 4.52 -18.40
CA GLY A 154 12.33 3.70 -18.10
C GLY A 154 12.69 3.73 -16.61
N ALA A 155 13.81 3.09 -16.29
CA ALA A 155 14.33 3.02 -14.93
C ALA A 155 14.70 4.42 -14.40
N PRO A 156 14.36 4.75 -13.14
CA PRO A 156 14.79 5.99 -12.51
C PRO A 156 16.29 5.96 -12.17
N GLU A 157 16.93 7.13 -12.12
CA GLU A 157 18.28 7.25 -11.55
C GLU A 157 18.28 6.91 -10.05
N GLU A 158 19.47 6.69 -9.47
CA GLU A 158 19.60 6.20 -8.09
C GLU A 158 18.98 7.13 -7.05
N ASP A 159 19.08 8.44 -7.24
CA ASP A 159 18.51 9.44 -6.34
C ASP A 159 16.98 9.41 -6.36
N ALA A 160 16.37 9.32 -7.54
CA ALA A 160 14.94 9.12 -7.72
C ALA A 160 14.49 7.76 -7.18
N LEU A 161 15.25 6.69 -7.40
CA LEU A 161 14.96 5.38 -6.82
C LEU A 161 14.99 5.43 -5.29
N SER A 162 16.01 6.05 -4.70
CA SER A 162 16.12 6.23 -3.24
C SER A 162 14.96 7.05 -2.69
N PHE A 163 14.57 8.13 -3.37
CA PHE A 163 13.41 8.94 -2.99
C PHE A 163 12.10 8.13 -3.01
N ILE A 164 11.87 7.34 -4.08
CA ILE A 164 10.72 6.43 -4.17
C ILE A 164 10.72 5.44 -3.00
N MET A 165 11.85 4.79 -2.74
CA MET A 165 11.96 3.80 -1.66
C MET A 165 11.75 4.44 -0.29
N ARG A 166 12.27 5.66 -0.07
CA ARG A 166 12.02 6.41 1.17
C ARG A 166 10.54 6.69 1.39
N CYS A 167 9.82 7.17 0.38
CA CYS A 167 8.37 7.38 0.48
C CYS A 167 7.62 6.10 0.82
N ILE A 168 7.95 4.99 0.15
CA ILE A 168 7.35 3.67 0.43
C ILE A 168 7.65 3.24 1.88
N LEU A 169 8.90 3.34 2.32
CA LEU A 169 9.29 2.97 3.69
C LEU A 169 8.59 3.81 4.74
N LEU A 170 8.43 5.13 4.53
CA LEU A 170 7.71 6.00 5.46
C LEU A 170 6.23 5.64 5.53
N GLY A 171 5.60 5.31 4.40
CA GLY A 171 4.23 4.78 4.37
C GLY A 171 4.12 3.44 5.14
N LEU A 172 5.04 2.50 4.90
CA LEU A 172 5.07 1.21 5.61
C LEU A 172 5.39 1.37 7.10
N SER A 173 6.24 2.33 7.47
CA SER A 173 6.58 2.68 8.85
C SER A 173 5.35 3.18 9.61
N TYR A 174 4.56 4.04 8.96
CA TYR A 174 3.27 4.48 9.49
C TYR A 174 2.30 3.29 9.72
N LEU A 175 2.14 2.42 8.71
CA LEU A 175 1.27 1.23 8.83
C LEU A 175 1.74 0.29 9.95
N TYR A 176 3.06 0.06 10.05
CA TYR A 176 3.67 -0.74 11.09
C TYR A 176 3.32 -0.21 12.48
N ARG A 177 3.47 1.10 12.73
CA ARG A 177 3.11 1.74 14.01
C ARG A 177 1.62 1.63 14.34
N LYS A 178 0.76 1.62 13.32
CA LYS A 178 -0.69 1.39 13.47
C LYS A 178 -1.06 -0.10 13.56
N GLY A 179 -0.07 -0.99 13.53
CA GLY A 179 -0.27 -2.43 13.60
C GLY A 179 -0.96 -3.00 12.36
N ILE A 180 -0.74 -2.41 11.18
CA ILE A 180 -1.39 -2.77 9.91
C ILE A 180 -0.34 -3.35 8.94
N VAL A 181 -0.71 -4.43 8.25
CA VAL A 181 0.03 -5.03 7.13
C VAL A 181 -0.74 -4.77 5.84
N HIS A 182 -0.07 -4.26 4.80
CA HIS A 182 -0.68 -3.92 3.52
C HIS A 182 -1.04 -5.16 2.69
N ARG A 183 -0.13 -6.15 2.61
CA ARG A 183 -0.30 -7.48 1.97
C ARG A 183 -0.43 -7.49 0.44
N ASP A 184 -0.57 -6.35 -0.21
CA ASP A 184 -0.61 -6.21 -1.68
C ASP A 184 0.32 -5.09 -2.18
N MET A 185 1.54 -5.02 -1.65
CA MET A 185 2.54 -4.07 -2.13
C MET A 185 3.07 -4.48 -3.51
N LYS A 186 2.95 -3.57 -4.48
CA LYS A 186 3.43 -3.71 -5.87
C LYS A 186 3.52 -2.32 -6.54
N PRO A 187 4.21 -2.17 -7.68
CA PRO A 187 4.33 -0.88 -8.35
C PRO A 187 2.97 -0.30 -8.77
N ALA A 188 1.99 -1.14 -9.13
CA ALA A 188 0.63 -0.71 -9.46
C ALA A 188 -0.12 -0.03 -8.29
N ASN A 189 0.29 -0.32 -7.05
CA ASN A 189 -0.30 0.23 -5.83
C ASN A 189 0.52 1.38 -5.23
N CYS A 190 1.60 1.80 -5.90
CA CYS A 190 2.41 2.97 -5.54
C CYS A 190 2.16 4.06 -6.58
N LEU A 191 1.51 5.16 -6.18
CA LEU A 191 1.07 6.22 -7.08
C LEU A 191 1.89 7.50 -6.87
N VAL A 192 2.13 8.27 -7.92
CA VAL A 192 2.89 9.53 -7.84
C VAL A 192 1.92 10.72 -7.91
N ALA A 193 1.89 11.49 -6.82
CA ALA A 193 1.06 12.68 -6.66
C ALA A 193 1.64 13.90 -7.41
N LYS A 194 0.85 14.97 -7.52
CA LYS A 194 1.21 16.17 -8.29
C LYS A 194 2.50 16.87 -7.85
N ASP A 195 2.86 16.69 -6.58
CA ASP A 195 4.05 17.23 -5.93
C ASP A 195 5.27 16.30 -6.02
N GLY A 196 5.16 15.19 -6.75
CA GLY A 196 6.21 14.19 -6.90
C GLY A 196 6.33 13.21 -5.72
N ILE A 197 5.42 13.28 -4.74
CA ILE A 197 5.41 12.33 -3.62
C ILE A 197 4.81 10.99 -4.07
N VAL A 198 5.50 9.89 -3.73
CA VAL A 198 4.98 8.53 -3.93
C VAL A 198 4.07 8.17 -2.75
N LYS A 199 2.88 7.67 -3.06
CA LYS A 199 1.84 7.30 -2.10
C LYS A 199 1.38 5.87 -2.28
N ILE A 200 1.25 5.14 -1.19
CA ILE A 200 0.71 3.76 -1.17
C ILE A 200 -0.82 3.82 -1.25
N SER A 201 -1.40 2.94 -2.05
CA SER A 201 -2.84 2.84 -2.32
C SER A 201 -3.34 1.39 -2.26
N ASP A 202 -4.66 1.21 -2.31
CA ASP A 202 -5.37 -0.08 -2.35
C ASP A 202 -5.23 -0.94 -1.08
N PHE A 203 -5.95 -0.52 -0.03
CA PHE A 203 -5.93 -1.18 1.29
C PHE A 203 -6.98 -2.30 1.44
N GLY A 204 -7.62 -2.73 0.34
CA GLY A 204 -8.66 -3.78 0.34
C GLY A 204 -8.19 -5.14 0.88
N SER A 205 -6.88 -5.40 0.83
CA SER A 205 -6.27 -6.63 1.34
C SER A 205 -5.62 -6.47 2.72
N SER A 206 -5.59 -5.27 3.27
CA SER A 206 -4.88 -4.96 4.52
C SER A 206 -5.51 -5.66 5.74
N ARG A 207 -4.71 -5.89 6.79
CA ARG A 207 -5.14 -6.50 8.06
C ARG A 207 -4.39 -5.91 9.24
N ARG A 208 -4.99 -5.97 10.45
CA ARG A 208 -4.26 -5.73 11.70
C ARG A 208 -3.40 -6.94 12.07
N ILE A 209 -2.28 -6.68 12.74
CA ILE A 209 -1.33 -7.71 13.20
C ILE A 209 -1.92 -8.55 14.35
N ASP A 210 -2.83 -7.98 15.14
CA ASP A 210 -3.45 -8.61 16.33
C ASP A 210 -4.60 -9.59 16.01
N SER A 211 -5.16 -9.54 14.80
CA SER A 211 -6.17 -10.50 14.36
C SER A 211 -5.50 -11.86 14.11
N GLU A 212 -5.78 -12.84 14.99
CA GLU A 212 -5.45 -14.27 14.91
C GLU A 212 -4.50 -14.63 13.76
N LEU A 213 -3.18 -14.63 14.02
CA LEU A 213 -2.10 -15.15 13.17
C LEU A 213 -2.48 -15.22 11.67
N ASN A 214 -2.27 -14.11 10.96
CA ASN A 214 -2.32 -13.97 9.50
C ASN A 214 -2.37 -15.32 8.77
N GLN A 215 -3.60 -15.76 8.48
CA GLN A 215 -3.94 -17.12 8.10
C GLN A 215 -2.98 -17.68 7.06
N ALA A 216 -2.34 -18.80 7.39
CA ALA A 216 -1.68 -19.67 6.45
C ALA A 216 -2.67 -20.02 5.34
N VAL A 217 -2.42 -19.54 4.12
CA VAL A 217 -3.17 -19.95 2.92
C VAL A 217 -2.37 -21.09 2.30
N SER A 218 -3.02 -22.20 1.98
CA SER A 218 -2.29 -23.34 1.44
C SER A 218 -1.66 -22.99 0.08
N PRO A 219 -0.45 -23.49 -0.24
CA PRO A 219 0.16 -23.29 -1.56
C PRO A 219 -0.76 -23.69 -2.72
N GLU A 220 -1.62 -24.70 -2.54
CA GLU A 220 -2.59 -25.14 -3.55
C GLU A 220 -3.71 -24.11 -3.78
N GLN A 221 -4.16 -23.42 -2.72
CA GLN A 221 -5.13 -22.33 -2.82
C GLN A 221 -4.54 -21.11 -3.52
N MET A 222 -3.25 -20.83 -3.33
CA MET A 222 -2.54 -19.77 -4.06
C MET A 222 -2.28 -20.13 -5.53
N ALA A 223 -1.91 -21.38 -5.82
CA ALA A 223 -1.69 -21.87 -7.18
C ALA A 223 -2.97 -21.85 -8.03
N SER A 224 -4.12 -22.17 -7.44
CA SER A 224 -5.43 -22.11 -8.11
C SER A 224 -5.95 -20.69 -8.36
N THR A 225 -5.41 -19.69 -7.65
CA THR A 225 -5.72 -18.25 -7.82
C THR A 225 -4.53 -17.47 -8.39
N PHE A 226 -3.62 -18.16 -9.08
CA PHE A 226 -2.41 -17.56 -9.64
C PHE A 226 -2.76 -16.44 -10.62
N THR A 227 -2.54 -15.21 -10.17
CA THR A 227 -2.71 -13.96 -10.92
C THR A 227 -1.40 -13.19 -10.93
N GLY A 228 -1.23 -12.18 -11.78
CA GLY A 228 0.03 -11.42 -11.90
C GLY A 228 0.57 -10.83 -10.59
N THR A 229 -0.29 -10.60 -9.59
CA THR A 229 0.07 -10.13 -8.24
C THR A 229 0.94 -11.12 -7.45
N THR A 230 0.91 -12.42 -7.77
CA THR A 230 1.69 -13.43 -7.03
C THR A 230 3.20 -13.20 -7.15
N ARG A 231 3.65 -12.47 -8.17
CA ARG A 231 5.07 -12.24 -8.44
C ARG A 231 5.80 -11.42 -7.36
N TYR A 232 5.08 -10.76 -6.46
CA TYR A 232 5.65 -9.97 -5.36
C TYR A 232 5.60 -10.72 -4.02
N LEU A 233 5.02 -11.92 -3.98
CA LEU A 233 4.87 -12.67 -2.74
C LEU A 233 6.23 -13.03 -2.13
N SER A 234 6.31 -12.90 -0.81
CA SER A 234 7.46 -13.31 -0.03
C SER A 234 7.57 -14.84 0.10
N PRO A 235 8.76 -15.39 0.41
CA PRO A 235 8.98 -16.83 0.47
C PRO A 235 8.02 -17.53 1.44
N GLU A 236 7.85 -16.99 2.65
CA GLU A 236 6.94 -17.51 3.68
C GLU A 236 5.48 -17.52 3.18
N ARG A 237 5.07 -16.49 2.41
CA ARG A 237 3.74 -16.45 1.81
C ARG A 237 3.58 -17.53 0.76
N LEU A 238 4.57 -17.73 -0.11
CA LEU A 238 4.54 -18.77 -1.14
C LEU A 238 4.54 -20.19 -0.56
N GLN A 239 5.14 -20.36 0.61
CA GLN A 239 5.17 -21.61 1.36
C GLN A 239 3.91 -21.83 2.21
N GLY A 240 3.00 -20.85 2.26
CA GLY A 240 1.78 -20.91 3.05
C GLY A 240 2.03 -20.77 4.55
N GLU A 241 3.16 -20.21 4.94
CA GLU A 241 3.51 -19.94 6.33
C GLU A 241 2.81 -18.66 6.84
N PRO A 242 2.64 -18.50 8.17
CA PRO A 242 2.20 -17.23 8.73
C PRO A 242 3.15 -16.10 8.35
N TYR A 243 2.59 -14.94 8.01
CA TYR A 243 3.35 -13.77 7.56
C TYR A 243 2.88 -12.52 8.28
N SER A 244 3.62 -11.43 8.19
CA SER A 244 3.26 -10.14 8.81
C SER A 244 3.93 -9.00 8.04
N TRP A 245 4.20 -7.88 8.69
CA TRP A 245 4.94 -6.74 8.12
C TRP A 245 6.24 -7.09 7.38
N PRO A 246 7.03 -8.15 7.69
CA PRO A 246 8.23 -8.45 6.91
C PRO A 246 7.91 -8.79 5.44
N ALA A 247 6.69 -9.28 5.17
CA ALA A 247 6.26 -9.57 3.81
C ALA A 247 6.12 -8.31 2.96
N ASP A 248 5.71 -7.18 3.55
CA ASP A 248 5.64 -5.91 2.82
C ASP A 248 7.05 -5.34 2.53
N ILE A 249 8.03 -5.59 3.42
CA ILE A 249 9.45 -5.23 3.18
C ILE A 249 10.04 -6.04 2.02
N TRP A 250 9.71 -7.33 1.92
CA TRP A 250 10.08 -8.13 0.75
C TRP A 250 9.50 -7.54 -0.54
N CYS A 251 8.20 -7.19 -0.53
CA CYS A 251 7.56 -6.59 -1.69
C CYS A 251 8.24 -5.26 -2.08
N ALA A 252 8.65 -4.44 -1.10
CA ALA A 252 9.41 -3.22 -1.34
C ALA A 252 10.75 -3.49 -2.05
N GLY A 253 11.48 -4.53 -1.65
CA GLY A 253 12.70 -4.96 -2.35
C GLY A 253 12.45 -5.43 -3.79
N MET A 254 11.32 -6.12 -4.02
CA MET A 254 10.90 -6.54 -5.36
C MET A 254 10.55 -5.33 -6.25
N ILE A 255 9.83 -4.34 -5.70
CA ILE A 255 9.54 -3.07 -6.38
C ILE A 255 10.84 -2.35 -6.75
N MET A 256 11.80 -2.25 -5.83
CA MET A 256 13.09 -1.61 -6.09
C MET A 256 13.83 -2.28 -7.26
N LEU A 257 13.92 -3.61 -7.26
CA LEU A 257 14.56 -4.36 -8.34
C LEU A 257 13.86 -4.12 -9.67
N GLU A 258 12.53 -4.19 -9.70
CA GLU A 258 11.77 -3.96 -10.92
C GLU A 258 12.00 -2.57 -11.50
N LEU A 259 11.93 -1.53 -10.65
CA LEU A 259 12.25 -0.15 -11.00
C LEU A 259 13.65 -0.03 -11.60
N ALA A 260 14.65 -0.63 -10.95
CA ALA A 260 16.04 -0.56 -11.40
C ALA A 260 16.26 -1.28 -12.75
N TYR A 261 15.58 -2.40 -12.99
CA TYR A 261 15.70 -3.17 -14.22
C TYR A 261 14.83 -2.68 -15.37
N GLY A 262 13.82 -1.85 -15.11
CA GLY A 262 12.82 -1.49 -16.12
C GLY A 262 11.77 -2.58 -16.38
N LYS A 263 11.87 -3.73 -15.71
CA LYS A 263 11.04 -4.93 -15.89
C LYS A 263 11.15 -5.84 -14.67
N HIS A 264 10.17 -6.72 -14.51
CA HIS A 264 10.11 -7.62 -13.36
C HIS A 264 11.37 -8.51 -13.27
N PRO A 265 12.00 -8.67 -12.08
CA PRO A 265 13.27 -9.40 -11.93
C PRO A 265 13.21 -10.87 -12.39
N TYR A 266 12.05 -11.52 -12.32
CA TYR A 266 11.89 -12.89 -12.83
C TYR A 266 12.08 -12.99 -14.34
N GLU A 267 11.72 -11.94 -15.08
CA GLU A 267 11.93 -11.91 -16.54
C GLU A 267 13.40 -11.76 -16.90
N VAL A 268 14.18 -11.18 -16.00
CA VAL A 268 15.65 -11.10 -16.09
C VAL A 268 16.27 -12.48 -15.86
N CYS A 269 15.76 -13.25 -14.89
CA CYS A 269 16.37 -14.53 -14.47
C CYS A 269 15.89 -15.77 -15.22
N PHE A 270 14.60 -15.87 -15.53
CA PHE A 270 13.97 -17.07 -16.11
C PHE A 270 13.35 -16.84 -17.48
N GLY A 271 13.54 -15.65 -18.06
CA GLY A 271 12.88 -15.28 -19.30
C GLY A 271 11.36 -15.26 -19.14
N GLN A 272 10.64 -15.98 -20.00
CA GLN A 272 9.17 -15.93 -20.04
C GLN A 272 8.49 -16.96 -19.13
N ASP A 273 9.23 -17.84 -18.44
CA ASP A 273 8.62 -18.79 -17.50
C ASP A 273 8.10 -18.06 -16.26
N SER A 274 6.79 -17.86 -16.24
CA SER A 274 6.05 -17.20 -15.18
C SER A 274 5.18 -18.18 -14.41
N SER A 275 5.53 -19.47 -14.37
CA SER A 275 4.77 -20.47 -13.63
C SER A 275 4.89 -20.26 -12.11
N PHE A 276 3.87 -20.70 -11.36
CA PHE A 276 3.90 -20.65 -9.89
C PHE A 276 5.07 -21.47 -9.31
N ILE A 277 5.51 -22.52 -9.99
CA ILE A 277 6.66 -23.33 -9.58
C ILE A 277 7.97 -22.55 -9.76
N ALA A 278 8.15 -21.87 -10.91
CA ALA A 278 9.31 -21.02 -11.13
C ALA A 278 9.39 -19.88 -10.09
N LEU A 279 8.23 -19.31 -9.73
CA LEU A 279 8.11 -18.32 -8.68
C LEU A 279 8.61 -18.84 -7.32
N ILE A 280 8.16 -20.03 -6.90
CA ILE A 280 8.63 -20.68 -5.66
C ILE A 280 10.14 -20.94 -5.75
N GLU A 281 10.61 -21.49 -6.87
CA GLU A 281 12.02 -21.80 -7.05
C GLU A 281 12.89 -20.54 -6.88
N TYR A 282 12.50 -19.44 -7.51
CA TYR A 282 13.22 -18.18 -7.37
C TYR A 282 13.15 -17.64 -5.94
N ALA A 283 11.93 -17.44 -5.44
CA ALA A 283 11.72 -16.71 -4.21
C ALA A 283 12.31 -17.47 -3.03
N VAL A 284 12.23 -18.81 -3.02
CA VAL A 284 12.67 -19.64 -1.89
C VAL A 284 14.12 -20.11 -2.04
N ARG A 285 14.57 -20.48 -3.25
CA ARG A 285 15.83 -21.23 -3.42
C ARG A 285 16.95 -20.47 -4.13
N ARG A 286 16.63 -19.47 -4.96
CA ARG A 286 17.63 -18.76 -5.76
C ARG A 286 18.06 -17.47 -5.08
N GLU A 287 19.30 -17.10 -5.36
CA GLU A 287 19.81 -15.76 -5.08
C GLU A 287 19.08 -14.74 -5.95
N THR A 288 18.87 -13.55 -5.40
CA THR A 288 18.27 -12.44 -6.14
C THR A 288 19.32 -11.78 -7.04
N PRO A 289 18.95 -11.24 -8.21
CA PRO A 289 19.87 -10.50 -9.06
C PRO A 289 20.53 -9.36 -8.30
N ASN A 290 21.79 -9.11 -8.67
CA ASN A 290 22.44 -7.86 -8.32
C ASN A 290 21.67 -6.69 -8.96
N MET A 291 21.83 -5.50 -8.41
CA MET A 291 21.41 -4.26 -9.04
C MET A 291 22.14 -4.09 -10.39
N PRO A 292 21.47 -3.56 -11.41
CA PRO A 292 22.10 -3.33 -12.70
C PRO A 292 23.19 -2.25 -12.62
N ALA A 293 24.02 -2.16 -13.67
CA ALA A 293 25.07 -1.16 -13.74
C ALA A 293 24.49 0.27 -13.63
N GLY A 294 25.13 1.12 -12.82
CA GLY A 294 24.67 2.48 -12.54
C GLY A 294 24.15 2.68 -11.12
N TYR A 295 23.82 1.60 -10.41
CA TYR A 295 23.48 1.63 -8.99
C TYR A 295 24.68 1.24 -8.11
N SER A 296 24.74 1.83 -6.92
CA SER A 296 25.82 1.73 -5.95
C SER A 296 25.76 0.46 -5.12
N SER A 297 26.86 0.17 -4.41
CA SER A 297 26.90 -0.90 -3.41
C SER A 297 25.89 -0.71 -2.29
N ASP A 298 25.56 0.54 -1.94
CA ASP A 298 24.57 0.82 -0.90
C ASP A 298 23.15 0.44 -1.37
N ALA A 299 22.84 0.69 -2.65
CA ALA A 299 21.57 0.25 -3.24
C ALA A 299 21.48 -1.29 -3.30
N GLU A 300 22.58 -1.95 -3.65
CA GLU A 300 22.70 -3.41 -3.63
C GLU A 300 22.49 -3.98 -2.21
N ASP A 301 23.16 -3.40 -1.20
CA ASP A 301 23.03 -3.80 0.20
C ASP A 301 21.61 -3.62 0.71
N PHE A 302 21.00 -2.45 0.47
CA PHE A 302 19.61 -2.17 0.83
C PHE A 302 18.64 -3.21 0.23
N LYS A 303 18.80 -3.51 -1.07
CA LYS A 303 18.01 -4.53 -1.77
C LYS A 303 18.18 -5.90 -1.11
N ASN A 304 19.41 -6.27 -0.75
CA ASN A 304 19.70 -7.56 -0.11
C ASN A 304 19.07 -7.68 1.29
N LEU A 305 19.05 -6.59 2.07
CA LEU A 305 18.35 -6.54 3.35
C LEU A 305 16.83 -6.75 3.17
N CYS A 306 16.21 -6.06 2.20
CA CYS A 306 14.78 -6.22 1.92
C CYS A 306 14.41 -7.63 1.45
N LEU A 307 15.30 -8.28 0.69
CA LEU A 307 15.05 -9.59 0.06
C LEU A 307 15.69 -10.77 0.82
N MET A 308 15.96 -10.60 2.12
CA MET A 308 16.34 -11.74 2.97
C MET A 308 15.22 -12.78 2.99
N LYS A 309 15.58 -14.05 2.78
CA LYS A 309 14.61 -15.15 2.71
C LYS A 309 13.91 -15.35 4.05
N ASP A 310 14.68 -15.39 5.13
CA ASP A 310 14.15 -15.47 6.50
C ASP A 310 13.46 -14.15 6.87
N PRO A 311 12.13 -14.15 7.09
CA PRO A 311 11.41 -12.94 7.49
C PRO A 311 11.88 -12.36 8.84
N CYS A 312 12.49 -13.16 9.72
CA CYS A 312 13.00 -12.68 11.01
C CYS A 312 14.28 -11.85 10.87
N GLN A 313 15.00 -12.00 9.75
CA GLN A 313 16.23 -11.25 9.47
C GLN A 313 15.96 -9.98 8.67
N ARG A 314 14.76 -9.81 8.10
CA ARG A 314 14.41 -8.59 7.37
C ARG A 314 14.25 -7.43 8.36
N PRO A 315 14.94 -6.30 8.15
CA PRO A 315 14.76 -5.13 8.99
C PRO A 315 13.36 -4.53 8.83
N SER A 316 12.86 -3.88 9.87
CA SER A 316 11.62 -3.11 9.79
C SER A 316 11.80 -1.85 8.96
N SER A 317 10.70 -1.32 8.43
CA SER A 317 10.71 -0.02 7.75
C SER A 317 11.23 1.10 8.65
N ILE A 318 10.87 1.08 9.94
CA ILE A 318 11.39 2.02 10.96
C ILE A 318 12.92 1.99 11.02
N TYR A 319 13.52 0.80 11.00
CA TYR A 319 14.97 0.67 11.04
C TYR A 319 15.63 1.19 9.75
N LEU A 320 15.04 0.91 8.59
CA LEU A 320 15.62 1.29 7.30
C LEU A 320 15.62 2.80 7.05
N VAL A 321 14.58 3.52 7.52
CA VAL A 321 14.39 4.96 7.27
C VAL A 321 14.63 5.86 8.49
N ASN A 322 14.79 5.27 9.67
CA ASN A 322 14.94 5.91 10.99
C ASN A 322 14.42 7.37 11.07
N GLU A 323 13.10 7.53 11.24
CA GLU A 323 12.44 8.83 11.28
C GLU A 323 12.87 9.72 12.46
N GLU A 324 13.32 9.11 13.57
CA GLU A 324 13.71 9.84 14.78
C GLU A 324 15.16 10.35 14.68
N GLU A 325 16.05 9.50 14.16
CA GLU A 325 17.48 9.79 13.99
C GLU A 325 17.87 9.46 12.55
N VAL A 326 17.59 10.40 11.62
CA VAL A 326 17.79 10.20 10.16
C VAL A 326 19.21 9.75 9.81
N GLU A 327 20.21 10.18 10.58
CA GLU A 327 21.62 9.81 10.43
C GLU A 327 21.88 8.30 10.60
N ASP A 328 20.98 7.59 11.27
CA ASP A 328 21.01 6.14 11.47
C ASP A 328 20.17 5.38 10.43
N SER A 329 19.62 6.08 9.42
CA SER A 329 19.00 5.43 8.27
C SER A 329 20.01 4.57 7.52
N HIS A 330 19.51 3.60 6.75
CA HIS A 330 20.37 2.84 5.85
C HIS A 330 21.17 3.76 4.91
N PRO A 331 22.47 3.50 4.64
CA PRO A 331 23.31 4.36 3.80
C PRO A 331 22.70 4.79 2.47
N PHE A 332 22.04 3.87 1.77
CA PHE A 332 21.28 4.15 0.53
C PHE A 332 20.21 5.24 0.67
N ILE A 333 19.49 5.27 1.79
CA ILE A 333 18.44 6.26 2.09
C ILE A 333 19.09 7.55 2.59
N LEU A 334 20.06 7.43 3.50
CA LEU A 334 20.77 8.57 4.10
C LEU A 334 21.48 9.41 3.03
N LYS A 335 22.15 8.76 2.06
CA LYS A 335 22.88 9.42 0.96
C LYS A 335 22.04 10.44 0.21
N TYR A 336 20.73 10.20 0.10
CA TYR A 336 19.78 11.06 -0.62
C TYR A 336 18.73 11.69 0.30
N CYS A 337 18.99 11.78 1.60
CA CYS A 337 18.00 12.31 2.56
C CYS A 337 17.64 13.79 2.29
N ASN A 338 18.53 14.57 1.69
CA ASN A 338 18.29 15.97 1.33
C ASN A 338 17.68 16.15 -0.07
N VAL A 339 17.49 15.06 -0.82
CA VAL A 339 16.84 15.10 -2.14
C VAL A 339 15.35 15.39 -1.96
N THR A 340 14.84 16.35 -2.74
CA THR A 340 13.44 16.76 -2.80
C THR A 340 12.66 15.93 -3.82
N SER A 341 11.34 16.06 -3.86
CA SER A 341 10.50 15.38 -4.85
C SER A 341 10.74 15.84 -6.30
N ASP A 342 11.56 16.88 -6.51
CA ASP A 342 11.92 17.38 -7.84
C ASP A 342 12.59 16.29 -8.69
N VAL A 343 13.34 15.35 -8.09
CA VAL A 343 13.92 14.22 -8.85
C VAL A 343 12.84 13.32 -9.45
N ILE A 344 11.69 13.19 -8.78
CA ILE A 344 10.55 12.44 -9.29
C ILE A 344 9.86 13.24 -10.37
N LEU A 345 9.63 14.54 -10.16
CA LEU A 345 9.02 15.42 -11.16
C LEU A 345 9.84 15.45 -12.46
N ASN A 346 11.17 15.53 -12.35
CA ASN A 346 12.09 15.44 -13.48
C ASN A 346 11.99 14.08 -14.19
N TRP A 347 12.02 12.97 -13.43
CA TRP A 347 11.93 11.62 -14.00
C TRP A 347 10.60 11.37 -14.73
N VAL A 348 9.48 11.83 -14.17
CA VAL A 348 8.16 11.68 -14.82
C VAL A 348 7.94 12.71 -15.93
N GLY A 349 8.83 13.69 -16.10
CA GLY A 349 8.73 14.76 -17.10
C GLY A 349 7.56 15.70 -16.82
N ALA A 350 7.41 16.11 -15.57
CA ALA A 350 6.52 17.20 -15.19
C ALA A 350 7.17 18.53 -15.61
N GLU A 351 6.65 19.16 -16.67
CA GLU A 351 7.08 20.49 -17.13
C GLU A 351 6.55 21.62 -16.24
#